data_AF-A0A368FA57-F1
#
_entry.id   AF-A0A368FA57-F1
#
_cell.length_a   1.000
_cell.length_b   1.000
_cell.length_c   1.000
_cell.angle_alpha   90.00
_cell.angle_beta   90.00
_cell.angle_gamma   90.00
#
_symmetry.space_group_name_H-M   'P 1'
#
loop_
_entity.id
_entity.type
_entity.pdbx_description
1 polymer ?
#
loop_
_entity_poly.entity_id
_entity_poly.type
_entity_poly.pdbx_seq_one_letter_code
_entity_poly.pdbx_strand_id
1 'polypeptide(L)'
;DLSSHYVCHLCNFKICNPCACGRKKREALPPAAEIVGSDDRKCNNEQLRGIIVNGIKTNQREAKSLIHSEVRKKLGGNWVVVCAPEPVSFVTQSQQYCLDGQDGTWCYAFKIN
;
A
#
# COMPACT_ATOMS: atom_id res chain seq x y z
N ASP A 1 -9.34 3.42 -46.32
CA ASP A 1 -9.56 2.72 -45.04
C ASP A 1 -8.26 2.67 -44.26
N LEU A 2 -8.08 3.23 -43.06
CA LEU A 2 -8.95 3.95 -42.14
C LEU A 2 -8.20 5.23 -41.70
N SER A 3 -8.87 6.37 -41.82
CA SER A 3 -8.53 7.58 -41.10
C SER A 3 -9.02 7.41 -39.65
N SER A 4 -8.12 7.49 -38.67
CA SER A 4 -8.50 7.70 -37.28
C SER A 4 -7.59 8.76 -36.68
N HIS A 5 -7.84 10.00 -37.10
CA HIS A 5 -7.31 11.19 -36.45
C HIS A 5 -7.91 11.30 -35.04
N TYR A 6 -7.18 10.83 -34.03
CA TYR A 6 -7.47 11.23 -32.65
C TYR A 6 -6.97 12.66 -32.44
N VAL A 7 -7.91 13.57 -32.24
CA VAL A 7 -7.69 14.99 -31.96
C VAL A 7 -7.10 15.13 -30.56
N CYS A 8 -5.84 15.56 -30.47
CA CYS A 8 -5.25 16.03 -29.23
C CYS A 8 -5.77 17.44 -28.93
N HIS A 9 -6.87 17.54 -28.17
CA HIS A 9 -7.29 18.82 -27.63
C HIS A 9 -6.41 19.20 -26.43
N LEU A 10 -5.72 20.34 -26.60
CA LEU A 10 -5.14 21.23 -25.57
C LEU A 10 -3.66 21.02 -25.21
N CYS A 11 -2.78 21.40 -26.15
CA CYS A 11 -1.56 22.15 -25.80
C CYS A 11 -1.69 23.56 -26.37
N ASN A 12 -2.00 24.52 -25.51
CA ASN A 12 -2.14 25.92 -25.86
C ASN A 12 -0.76 26.60 -25.80
N PHE A 13 0.04 26.54 -26.87
CA PHE A 13 0.91 27.65 -27.31
C PHE A 13 1.60 27.37 -28.65
N LYS A 14 1.47 28.35 -29.55
CA LYS A 14 2.22 28.68 -30.78
C LYS A 14 3.33 27.73 -31.30
N ILE A 15 3.10 27.26 -32.53
CA ILE A 15 4.05 26.95 -33.63
C ILE A 15 5.16 25.93 -33.31
N CYS A 16 5.00 24.70 -33.80
CA CYS A 16 6.10 23.73 -33.92
C CYS A 16 6.64 23.74 -35.36
N ASN A 17 7.86 24.25 -35.55
CA ASN A 17 8.65 24.07 -36.77
C ASN A 17 9.42 22.72 -36.69
N PRO A 18 9.80 22.08 -37.81
CA PRO A 18 10.18 20.67 -37.85
C PRO A 18 11.68 20.52 -37.62
N CYS A 19 12.15 20.42 -36.38
CA CYS A 19 13.55 20.12 -36.13
C CYS A 19 13.76 19.28 -34.86
N ALA A 20 14.34 18.09 -35.07
CA ALA A 20 15.08 17.29 -34.12
C ALA A 20 14.42 17.01 -32.75
N CYS A 21 13.62 15.93 -32.70
CA CYS A 21 13.28 15.27 -31.44
C CYS A 21 14.53 14.56 -30.85
N GLY A 22 15.48 15.35 -30.35
CA GLY A 22 16.52 14.87 -29.46
C GLY A 22 15.86 14.44 -28.16
N ARG A 23 15.62 13.13 -27.99
CA ARG A 23 15.21 12.58 -26.70
C ARG A 23 16.37 12.78 -25.73
N LYS A 24 16.37 13.87 -24.95
CA LYS A 24 17.12 13.89 -23.70
C LYS A 24 16.50 12.82 -22.81
N LYS A 25 17.25 11.75 -22.57
CA LYS A 25 16.93 10.73 -21.58
C LYS A 25 16.66 11.48 -20.28
N ARG A 26 15.41 11.49 -19.82
CA ARG A 26 15.10 11.93 -18.47
C ARG A 26 15.80 10.92 -17.57
N GLU A 27 16.85 11.35 -16.88
CA GLU A 27 17.31 10.59 -15.72
C GLU A 27 16.15 10.62 -14.75
N ALA A 28 15.50 9.46 -14.56
CA ALA A 28 14.66 9.30 -13.40
C ALA A 28 15.61 9.50 -12.21
N LEU A 29 15.36 10.54 -11.42
CA LEU A 29 15.82 10.52 -10.04
C LEU A 29 15.45 9.12 -9.53
N PRO A 30 16.39 8.36 -8.94
CA PRO A 30 16.00 7.12 -8.26
C PRO A 30 14.80 7.51 -7.40
N PRO A 31 13.71 6.71 -7.37
CA PRO A 31 12.62 6.99 -6.44
C PRO A 31 13.34 7.22 -5.11
N ALA A 32 13.18 8.42 -4.56
CA ALA A 32 13.72 8.71 -3.25
C ALA A 32 13.29 7.50 -2.44
N ALA A 33 14.26 6.75 -1.91
CA ALA A 33 13.93 5.68 -1.00
C ALA A 33 13.16 6.41 0.10
N GLU A 34 11.83 6.33 0.03
CA GLU A 34 10.96 6.91 1.02
C GLU A 34 11.30 6.11 2.25
N ILE A 35 12.15 6.72 3.07
CA ILE A 35 12.44 6.32 4.42
C ILE A 35 11.06 6.12 5.03
N VAL A 36 10.69 4.85 5.20
CA VAL A 36 9.49 4.32 5.84
C VAL A 36 8.91 5.37 6.79
N GLY A 37 7.97 6.14 6.26
CA GLY A 37 7.46 7.32 6.92
C GLY A 37 6.63 6.90 8.12
N SER A 38 6.79 7.63 9.22
CA SER A 38 6.06 7.45 10.47
C SER A 38 4.52 7.50 10.36
N ASP A 39 3.94 7.60 9.16
CA ASP A 39 2.53 7.91 8.87
C ASP A 39 1.77 6.78 8.13
N ASP A 40 2.42 5.66 7.80
CA ASP A 40 1.73 4.50 7.22
C ASP A 40 1.05 3.63 8.29
N ARG A 41 1.33 3.88 9.57
CA ARG A 41 0.66 3.19 10.68
C ARG A 41 -0.73 3.75 10.88
N LYS A 42 -1.75 3.00 10.46
CA LYS A 42 -3.15 3.42 10.55
C LYS A 42 -3.96 2.36 11.28
N CYS A 43 -4.23 2.62 12.55
CA CYS A 43 -5.01 1.73 13.40
C CYS A 43 -6.13 2.49 14.09
N ASN A 44 -7.34 1.97 13.98
CA ASN A 44 -8.50 2.49 14.70
C ASN A 44 -8.89 1.62 15.91
N ASN A 45 -8.19 0.50 16.11
CA ASN A 45 -8.38 -0.43 17.21
C ASN A 45 -7.03 -0.77 17.86
N GLU A 46 -6.82 -0.29 19.09
CA GLU A 46 -5.58 -0.50 19.84
C GLU A 46 -5.39 -1.97 20.29
N GLN A 47 -6.48 -2.69 20.57
CA GLN A 47 -6.40 -4.11 20.89
C GLN A 47 -5.90 -4.92 19.69
N LEU A 48 -6.38 -4.58 18.49
CA LEU A 48 -5.92 -5.18 17.24
C LEU A 48 -4.45 -4.88 16.98
N ARG A 49 -4.01 -3.64 17.25
CA ARG A 49 -2.60 -3.25 17.16
C ARG A 49 -1.71 -4.13 18.03
N GLY A 50 -2.09 -4.35 19.29
CA GLY A 50 -1.35 -5.22 20.19
C GLY A 50 -1.24 -6.66 19.67
N ILE A 51 -2.32 -7.18 19.06
CA ILE A 51 -2.30 -8.53 18.46
C ILE A 51 -1.34 -8.60 17.27
N ILE A 52 -1.35 -7.59 16.40
CA ILE A 52 -0.44 -7.53 15.23
C ILE A 52 1.02 -7.50 15.67
N VAL A 53 1.38 -6.57 16.56
CA VAL A 53 2.75 -6.40 17.05
C VAL A 53 3.25 -7.67 17.73
N ASN A 54 2.41 -8.29 18.58
CA ASN A 54 2.79 -9.54 19.25
C ASN A 54 2.94 -10.71 18.27
N GLY A 55 2.04 -10.84 17.30
CA GLY A 55 2.10 -11.90 16.29
C GLY A 55 3.35 -11.82 15.40
N ILE A 56 3.76 -10.60 15.02
CA ILE A 56 5.01 -10.36 14.28
C ILE A 56 6.22 -10.76 15.13
N LYS A 57 6.30 -10.31 16.38
CA LYS A 57 7.41 -10.62 17.30
C LYS A 57 7.60 -12.12 17.54
N THR A 58 6.51 -12.88 17.62
CA THR A 58 6.58 -14.32 17.90
C THR A 58 7.19 -15.08 16.74
N ASN A 59 6.68 -14.89 15.52
CA ASN A 59 7.19 -15.57 14.34
C ASN A 59 6.74 -14.85 13.08
N GLN A 60 7.67 -14.19 12.38
CA GLN A 60 7.40 -13.49 11.13
C GLN A 60 6.78 -14.39 10.04
N ARG A 61 7.21 -15.66 9.94
CA ARG A 61 6.69 -16.60 8.92
C ARG A 61 5.25 -17.04 9.21
N GLU A 62 4.89 -17.11 10.48
CA GLU A 62 3.56 -17.54 10.94
C GLU A 62 2.68 -16.38 11.39
N ALA A 63 3.18 -15.14 11.31
CA ALA A 63 2.51 -13.94 11.82
C ALA A 63 1.08 -13.83 11.32
N LYS A 64 0.84 -14.07 10.02
CA LYS A 64 -0.51 -14.08 9.43
C LYS A 64 -1.45 -15.05 10.15
N SER A 65 -1.01 -16.29 10.38
CA SER A 65 -1.83 -17.34 11.01
C SER A 65 -2.09 -17.03 12.49
N LEU A 66 -1.04 -16.59 13.20
CA LEU A 66 -1.10 -16.21 14.61
C LEU A 66 -2.05 -15.04 14.84
N ILE A 67 -1.86 -13.95 14.09
CA ILE A 67 -2.71 -12.74 14.18
C ILE A 67 -4.16 -13.12 13.84
N HIS A 68 -4.39 -13.86 12.74
CA HIS A 68 -5.74 -14.24 12.35
C HIS A 68 -6.47 -15.07 13.42
N SER A 69 -5.78 -16.05 14.01
CA SER A 69 -6.31 -16.87 15.10
C SER A 69 -6.62 -16.04 16.36
N GLU A 70 -5.69 -15.19 16.79
CA GLU A 70 -5.83 -14.37 18.00
C GLU A 70 -6.90 -13.30 17.86
N VAL A 71 -6.97 -12.63 16.70
CA VAL A 71 -8.01 -11.64 16.41
C VAL A 71 -9.39 -12.29 16.45
N ARG A 72 -9.55 -13.46 15.83
CA ARG A 72 -10.82 -14.20 15.86
C ARG A 72 -11.21 -14.63 17.27
N LYS A 73 -10.25 -15.07 18.09
CA LYS A 73 -10.51 -15.46 19.49
C LYS A 73 -10.90 -14.28 20.37
N LYS A 74 -10.23 -13.13 20.24
CA LYS A 74 -10.39 -11.98 21.15
C LYS A 74 -11.50 -11.02 20.72
N LEU A 75 -11.62 -10.73 19.43
CA LEU A 75 -12.55 -9.73 18.91
C LEU A 75 -13.79 -10.36 18.24
N GLY A 76 -13.76 -11.66 17.96
CA GLY A 76 -14.84 -12.37 17.28
C GLY A 76 -15.04 -11.92 15.83
N GLY A 77 -15.93 -12.59 15.10
CA GLY A 77 -16.23 -12.29 13.71
C GLY A 77 -15.18 -12.76 12.70
N ASN A 78 -15.33 -12.34 11.45
CA ASN A 78 -14.46 -12.72 10.33
C ASN A 78 -13.47 -11.61 10.03
N TRP A 79 -12.21 -11.98 9.89
CA TRP A 79 -11.11 -11.04 9.70
C TRP A 79 -10.25 -11.47 8.55
N VAL A 80 -9.70 -10.51 7.83
CA VAL A 80 -8.63 -10.75 6.87
C VAL A 80 -7.36 -10.14 7.39
N VAL A 81 -6.28 -10.91 7.30
CA VAL A 81 -4.93 -10.51 7.68
C VAL A 81 -4.01 -10.73 6.50
N VAL A 82 -3.28 -9.67 6.13
CA VAL A 82 -2.28 -9.68 5.07
C VAL A 82 -0.98 -9.18 5.67
N CYS A 83 0.12 -9.90 5.48
CA CYS A 83 1.44 -9.46 5.91
C CYS A 83 2.41 -9.43 4.73
N ALA A 84 3.28 -8.43 4.71
CA ALA A 84 4.27 -8.19 3.67
C ALA A 84 5.61 -7.76 4.30
N PRO A 85 6.75 -8.00 3.64
CA PRO A 85 8.05 -7.53 4.12
C PRO A 85 8.21 -6.00 4.03
N GLU A 86 7.45 -5.35 3.15
CA GLU A 86 7.47 -3.90 2.94
C GLU A 86 6.07 -3.31 3.16
N PRO A 87 5.97 -2.03 3.57
CA PRO A 87 4.69 -1.36 3.72
C PRO A 87 4.00 -1.28 2.36
N VAL A 88 2.74 -1.69 2.33
CA VAL A 88 1.89 -1.65 1.14
C VAL A 88 0.58 -0.97 1.48
N SER A 89 0.04 -0.21 0.53
CA SER A 89 -1.22 0.48 0.71
C SER A 89 -2.40 -0.44 0.39
N PHE A 90 -3.33 -0.54 1.33
CA PHE A 90 -4.59 -1.27 1.16
C PHE A 90 -5.76 -0.31 1.29
N VAL A 91 -6.72 -0.40 0.38
CA VAL A 91 -7.99 0.32 0.45
C VAL A 91 -9.07 -0.70 0.82
N THR A 92 -9.70 -0.53 1.98
CA THR A 92 -10.84 -1.36 2.40
C THR A 92 -11.94 -0.51 3.03
N GLN A 93 -13.19 -0.91 2.82
CA GLN A 93 -14.34 -0.32 3.48
C GLN A 93 -14.66 -1.13 4.75
N SER A 94 -13.86 -0.96 5.80
CA SER A 94 -14.07 -1.62 7.08
C SER A 94 -14.06 -0.62 8.23
N GLN A 95 -14.96 -0.80 9.19
CA GLN A 95 -15.02 0.01 10.41
C GLN A 95 -13.96 -0.38 11.43
N GLN A 96 -13.35 -1.56 11.32
CA GLN A 96 -12.31 -2.02 12.23
C GLN A 96 -11.10 -2.49 11.42
N TYR A 97 -10.01 -1.74 11.50
CA TYR A 97 -8.79 -2.03 10.76
C TYR A 97 -7.54 -1.57 11.52
N CYS A 98 -6.42 -2.19 11.18
CA CYS A 98 -5.11 -1.77 11.66
C CYS A 98 -4.03 -2.17 10.66
N LEU A 99 -3.22 -1.19 10.28
CA LEU A 99 -1.98 -1.32 9.55
C LEU A 99 -0.85 -0.97 10.52
N ASP A 100 -0.06 -1.96 10.91
CA ASP A 100 1.14 -1.74 11.71
C ASP A 100 2.24 -2.70 11.29
N GLY A 101 3.48 -2.35 11.60
CA GLY A 101 4.65 -3.10 11.21
C GLY A 101 5.80 -2.97 12.21
N GLN A 102 6.55 -4.06 12.31
CA GLN A 102 7.71 -4.21 13.17
C GLN A 102 8.73 -5.18 12.53
N ASP A 103 10.02 -4.97 12.78
CA ASP A 103 11.12 -5.86 12.38
C ASP A 103 11.08 -6.27 10.89
N GLY A 104 10.80 -5.31 10.00
CA GLY A 104 10.73 -5.57 8.55
C GLY A 104 9.52 -6.42 8.14
N THR A 105 8.46 -6.42 8.93
CA THR A 105 7.17 -7.05 8.60
C THR A 105 6.05 -6.07 8.83
N TRP A 106 5.23 -5.87 7.82
CA TRP A 106 4.05 -5.03 7.84
C TRP A 106 2.82 -5.90 7.73
N CYS A 107 1.90 -5.77 8.67
CA CYS A 107 0.66 -6.51 8.67
C CYS A 107 -0.53 -5.56 8.67
N TYR A 108 -1.49 -5.90 7.83
CA TYR A 108 -2.78 -5.25 7.72
C TYR A 108 -3.87 -6.23 8.13
N ALA A 109 -4.71 -5.83 9.07
CA ALA A 109 -5.85 -6.59 9.50
C ALA A 109 -7.12 -5.74 9.43
N PHE A 110 -8.21 -6.29 8.91
CA PHE A 110 -9.51 -5.63 8.89
C PHE A 110 -10.64 -6.64 9.02
N LYS A 111 -11.76 -6.20 9.60
CA LYS A 111 -12.94 -7.02 9.78
C LYS A 111 -13.76 -7.05 8.50
N ILE A 112 -14.21 -8.23 8.10
CA ILE A 112 -15.19 -8.44 7.03
C ILE A 112 -16.55 -8.71 7.67
N ASN A 113 -17.57 -8.01 7.18
CA ASN A 113 -18.96 -8.19 7.60
C ASN A 113 -19.70 -9.06 6.58
#